data_AF-A0A5B1CN23-F1
#
_entry.id   AF-A0A5B1CN23-F1
#
_cell.length_a   1.000
_cell.length_b   1.000
_cell.length_c   1.000
_cell.angle_alpha   90.00
_cell.angle_beta   90.00
_cell.angle_gamma   90.00
#
_symmetry.space_group_name_H-M   'P 1'
#
loop_
_entity.id
_entity.type
_entity.pdbx_description
1 polymer ?
#
loop_
_entity_poly.entity_id
_entity_poly.type
_entity_poly.pdbx_seq_one_letter_code
_entity_poly.pdbx_strand_id
1 'polypeptide(L)'
;MVGNWVEIEFDCLPLRSISRLDVPVDASPKYEQFVLRVKEAMAKHGTLNTYYLHRGKCVYRLTNDANRGEIIFSFEGTVLTGDRDVKTRAVDVRVELIRETCEWLNEPMVEFLSESVRQALLVEFDRYIEAGDMEKTRQRIEQMQNDGDPDSFVGMYL
;
A
#
# COMPACT_ATOMS: atom_id res chain seq x y z
N MET A 1 9.75 -27.01 8.31
CA MET A 1 10.24 -25.66 7.97
C MET A 1 9.23 -25.06 7.02
N VAL A 2 8.48 -24.05 7.45
CA VAL A 2 7.51 -23.38 6.55
C VAL A 2 8.24 -22.16 5.99
N GLY A 3 8.53 -22.17 4.70
CA GLY A 3 9.14 -21.00 4.03
C GLY A 3 8.09 -19.91 3.81
N ASN A 4 8.51 -18.64 3.83
CA ASN A 4 7.73 -17.51 3.34
C ASN A 4 8.17 -17.19 1.91
N TRP A 5 7.29 -17.48 0.95
CA TRP A 5 7.56 -17.44 -0.49
C TRP A 5 7.14 -16.09 -1.10
N VAL A 6 6.23 -15.41 -0.42
CA VAL A 6 5.71 -14.07 -0.75
C VAL A 6 5.66 -13.27 0.55
N GLU A 7 6.30 -12.12 0.57
CA GLU A 7 6.21 -11.16 1.67
C GLU A 7 5.61 -9.86 1.15
N ILE A 8 4.61 -9.34 1.86
CA ILE A 8 3.92 -8.10 1.52
C ILE A 8 3.99 -7.17 2.73
N GLU A 9 4.42 -5.95 2.49
CA GLU A 9 4.45 -4.86 3.46
C GLU A 9 3.80 -3.63 2.83
N PHE A 10 2.99 -2.90 3.58
CA PHE A 10 2.39 -1.65 3.13
C PHE A 10 1.92 -0.80 4.32
N ASP A 11 1.83 0.51 4.09
CA ASP A 11 1.05 1.41 4.92
C ASP A 11 -0.35 1.58 4.29
N CYS A 12 -1.38 1.71 5.13
CA CYS A 12 -2.77 1.81 4.71
C CYS A 12 -3.43 3.08 5.25
N LEU A 13 -4.10 3.81 4.36
CA LEU A 13 -4.87 5.01 4.68
C LEU A 13 -6.33 4.85 4.22
N PRO A 14 -7.31 4.71 5.14
CA PRO A 14 -8.72 4.72 4.78
C PRO A 14 -9.12 6.08 4.19
N LEU A 15 -9.59 6.14 2.93
CA LEU A 15 -9.84 7.43 2.29
C LEU A 15 -10.98 8.23 2.94
N ARG A 16 -11.89 7.58 3.66
CA ARG A 16 -12.94 8.22 4.45
C ARG A 16 -12.43 9.05 5.64
N SER A 17 -11.22 8.79 6.15
CA SER A 17 -10.68 9.55 7.28
C SER A 17 -10.06 10.89 6.85
N ILE A 18 -9.92 11.10 5.55
CA ILE A 18 -9.36 12.30 4.96
C ILE A 18 -10.46 13.36 4.85
N SER A 19 -10.46 14.32 5.76
CA SER A 19 -11.37 15.47 5.73
C SER A 19 -10.88 16.57 4.78
N ARG A 20 -9.57 16.80 4.74
CA ARG A 20 -8.94 17.83 3.90
C ARG A 20 -7.50 17.44 3.59
N LEU A 21 -7.12 17.50 2.32
CA LEU A 21 -5.78 17.15 1.84
C LEU A 21 -5.24 18.36 1.07
N ASP A 22 -4.92 19.42 1.81
CA ASP A 22 -4.24 20.58 1.23
C ASP A 22 -2.73 20.31 1.23
N VAL A 23 -2.06 20.61 0.11
CA VAL A 23 -0.60 20.49 0.02
C VAL A 23 -0.02 21.74 0.71
N PRO A 24 0.78 21.58 1.78
CA PRO A 24 1.50 22.69 2.37
C PRO A 24 2.41 23.38 1.35
N VAL A 25 2.56 24.70 1.45
CA VAL A 25 3.39 25.47 0.49
C VAL A 25 4.87 25.06 0.55
N ASP A 26 5.30 24.51 1.69
CA ASP A 26 6.62 24.01 1.99
C ASP A 26 6.77 22.48 1.81
N ALA A 27 5.76 21.81 1.24
CA ALA A 27 5.79 20.37 1.01
C ALA A 27 6.96 19.95 0.11
N SER A 28 7.60 18.83 0.45
CA SER A 28 8.56 18.20 -0.46
C SER A 28 7.86 17.76 -1.75
N PRO A 29 8.54 17.76 -2.92
CA PRO A 29 7.94 17.30 -4.18
C PRO A 29 7.39 15.87 -4.11
N LYS A 30 8.03 15.00 -3.31
CA LYS A 30 7.54 13.62 -3.09
C LYS A 30 6.21 13.59 -2.35
N TYR A 31 6.06 14.44 -1.34
CA TYR A 31 4.81 14.53 -0.58
C TYR A 31 3.70 15.15 -1.43
N GLU A 32 4.00 16.22 -2.16
CA GLU A 32 3.04 16.82 -3.10
C GLU A 32 2.51 15.79 -4.10
N GLN A 33 3.40 15.01 -4.73
CA GLN A 33 2.98 13.95 -5.65
C GLN A 33 2.14 12.86 -4.96
N PHE A 34 2.47 12.49 -3.72
CA PHE A 34 1.65 11.56 -2.94
C PHE A 34 0.24 12.11 -2.71
N VAL A 35 0.13 13.38 -2.28
CA VAL A 35 -1.16 14.06 -2.11
C VAL A 35 -1.97 14.07 -3.41
N LEU A 36 -1.33 14.38 -4.54
CA LEU A 36 -1.99 14.39 -5.84
C LEU A 36 -2.52 12.99 -6.20
N ARG A 37 -1.72 11.93 -6.01
CA ARG A 37 -2.18 10.56 -6.28
C ARG A 37 -3.31 10.12 -5.37
N VAL A 38 -3.30 10.52 -4.10
CA VAL A 38 -4.42 10.26 -3.17
C VAL A 38 -5.68 10.99 -3.62
N LYS A 39 -5.56 12.25 -4.06
CA LYS A 39 -6.70 13.01 -4.62
C LYS A 39 -7.26 12.36 -5.87
N GLU A 40 -6.40 11.90 -6.77
CA GLU A 40 -6.81 11.16 -7.97
C GLU A 40 -7.53 9.87 -7.62
N ALA A 41 -7.03 9.12 -6.64
CA ALA A 41 -7.67 7.92 -6.11
C ALA A 41 -9.06 8.20 -5.53
N MET A 42 -9.20 9.25 -4.72
CA MET A 42 -10.49 9.68 -4.17
C MET A 42 -11.47 10.10 -5.27
N ALA A 43 -10.99 10.81 -6.31
CA ALA A 43 -11.81 11.21 -7.44
C ALA A 43 -12.26 10.01 -8.29
N LYS A 44 -11.41 9.01 -8.45
CA LYS A 44 -11.67 7.82 -9.28
C LYS A 44 -12.59 6.80 -8.60
N HIS A 45 -12.39 6.54 -7.31
CA HIS A 45 -13.04 5.43 -6.60
C HIS A 45 -13.98 5.87 -5.48
N GLY A 46 -13.96 7.15 -5.11
CA GLY A 46 -14.64 7.65 -3.93
C GLY A 46 -13.85 7.37 -2.65
N THR A 47 -14.49 7.63 -1.51
CA THR A 47 -13.86 7.54 -0.18
C THR A 47 -14.41 6.43 0.69
N LEU A 48 -15.64 5.99 0.43
CA LEU A 48 -16.29 4.88 1.13
C LEU A 48 -15.70 3.55 0.64
N ASN A 49 -15.45 2.62 1.56
CA ASN A 49 -14.92 1.28 1.26
C ASN A 49 -13.65 1.30 0.39
N THR A 50 -12.89 2.38 0.47
CA THR A 50 -11.68 2.60 -0.34
C THR A 50 -10.52 2.94 0.57
N TYR A 51 -9.43 2.21 0.39
CA TYR A 51 -8.20 2.31 1.15
C TYR A 51 -7.06 2.61 0.21
N TYR A 52 -6.20 3.54 0.57
CA TYR A 52 -5.00 3.86 -0.17
C TYR A 52 -3.81 3.15 0.44
N LEU A 53 -3.15 2.31 -0.34
CA LEU A 53 -1.92 1.64 0.04
C LEU A 53 -0.73 2.44 -0.47
N HIS A 54 0.24 2.69 0.40
CA HIS A 54 1.47 3.38 0.03
C HIS A 54 2.70 2.75 0.67
N ARG A 55 3.88 3.10 0.13
CA ARG A 55 5.16 2.46 0.50
C ARG A 55 5.07 0.92 0.43
N GLY A 56 4.25 0.42 -0.49
CA GLY A 56 3.99 -0.99 -0.66
C GLY A 56 5.20 -1.71 -1.22
N LYS A 57 5.50 -2.89 -0.68
CA LYS A 57 6.57 -3.77 -1.11
C LYS A 57 6.07 -5.20 -1.17
N CYS A 58 6.31 -5.87 -2.29
CA CYS A 58 6.08 -7.29 -2.46
C CYS A 58 7.41 -7.97 -2.81
N VAL A 59 7.79 -8.99 -2.04
CA VAL A 59 9.03 -9.76 -2.25
C VAL A 59 8.65 -11.20 -2.60
N TYR A 60 9.04 -11.63 -3.79
CA TYR A 60 9.02 -13.04 -4.18
C TYR A 60 10.38 -13.66 -3.92
N ARG A 61 10.38 -14.86 -3.31
CA ARG A 61 11.58 -15.70 -3.17
C ARG A 61 11.41 -16.98 -3.96
N LEU A 62 11.99 -17.00 -5.16
CA LEU A 62 11.96 -18.15 -6.08
C LEU A 62 12.98 -19.24 -5.71
N THR A 63 13.96 -18.91 -4.87
CA THR A 63 14.87 -19.89 -4.26
C THR A 63 15.07 -19.57 -2.77
N ASN A 64 15.78 -20.46 -2.07
CA ASN A 64 16.12 -20.28 -0.66
C ASN A 64 17.35 -19.38 -0.42
N ASP A 65 17.93 -18.78 -1.47
CA ASP A 65 19.06 -17.84 -1.39
C ASP A 65 18.63 -16.43 -1.81
N ALA A 66 18.78 -15.46 -0.92
CA ALA A 66 18.41 -14.06 -1.18
C ALA A 66 19.23 -13.42 -2.32
N ASN A 67 20.44 -13.91 -2.57
CA ASN A 67 21.29 -13.41 -3.66
C ASN A 67 20.97 -14.06 -5.01
N ARG A 68 20.03 -15.01 -5.06
CA ARG A 68 19.67 -15.72 -6.27
C ARG A 68 18.20 -16.13 -6.23
N GLY A 69 17.31 -15.38 -6.85
CA GLY A 69 15.87 -15.71 -6.83
C GLY A 69 14.98 -14.70 -6.13
N GLU A 70 15.52 -13.57 -5.67
CA GLU A 70 14.76 -12.50 -5.05
C GLU A 70 14.23 -11.56 -6.12
N ILE A 71 12.94 -11.23 -6.05
CA ILE A 71 12.30 -10.24 -6.92
C ILE A 71 11.48 -9.33 -6.04
N ILE A 72 11.75 -8.03 -6.11
CA ILE A 72 11.10 -7.02 -5.28
C ILE A 72 10.32 -6.07 -6.18
N PHE A 73 9.02 -5.96 -5.91
CA PHE A 73 8.15 -4.96 -6.49
C PHE A 73 7.80 -3.90 -5.45
N SER A 74 7.76 -2.63 -5.87
CA SER A 74 7.04 -1.60 -5.14
C SER A 74 5.63 -1.46 -5.69
N PHE A 75 4.67 -1.12 -4.83
CA PHE A 75 3.32 -0.81 -5.26
C PHE A 75 2.70 0.34 -4.48
N GLU A 76 1.78 1.04 -5.14
CA GLU A 76 1.01 2.15 -4.56
C GLU A 76 -0.33 2.28 -5.30
N GLY A 77 -1.41 2.58 -4.58
CA GLY A 77 -2.73 2.79 -5.17
C GLY A 77 -3.87 2.43 -4.23
N THR A 78 -5.00 1.99 -4.77
CA THR A 78 -6.21 1.74 -3.98
C THR A 78 -6.61 0.28 -3.89
N VAL A 79 -7.22 -0.05 -2.76
CA VAL A 79 -7.94 -1.29 -2.52
C VAL A 79 -9.38 -0.95 -2.17
N LEU A 80 -10.31 -1.61 -2.85
CA LEU A 80 -11.74 -1.43 -2.66
C LEU A 80 -12.33 -2.66 -1.98
N THR A 81 -13.06 -2.45 -0.90
CA THR A 81 -13.76 -3.48 -0.15
C THR A 81 -15.25 -3.52 -0.52
N GLY A 82 -15.92 -4.61 -0.17
CA GLY A 82 -17.38 -4.69 -0.24
C GLY A 82 -18.07 -3.84 0.84
N ASP A 83 -19.40 -3.79 0.80
CA ASP A 83 -20.24 -2.91 1.63
C ASP A 83 -20.08 -3.06 3.15
N ARG A 84 -19.47 -4.15 3.61
CA ARG A 84 -19.21 -4.43 5.03
C ARG A 84 -17.75 -4.29 5.44
N ASP A 85 -16.87 -3.85 4.54
CA ASP A 85 -15.43 -3.72 4.81
C ASP A 85 -14.74 -5.03 5.23
N VAL A 86 -15.32 -6.20 4.91
CA VAL A 86 -14.80 -7.52 5.32
C VAL A 86 -13.94 -8.16 4.25
N LYS A 87 -14.21 -7.85 2.98
CA LYS A 87 -13.59 -8.54 1.84
C LYS A 87 -13.24 -7.59 0.74
N THR A 88 -12.05 -7.76 0.20
CA THR A 88 -11.52 -7.04 -0.93
C THR A 88 -12.22 -7.47 -2.21
N ARG A 89 -12.65 -6.48 -2.99
CA ARG A 89 -13.35 -6.67 -4.26
C ARG A 89 -12.46 -6.34 -5.45
N ALA A 90 -11.65 -5.30 -5.32
CA ALA A 90 -10.79 -4.83 -6.40
C ALA A 90 -9.52 -4.18 -5.85
N VAL A 91 -8.47 -4.24 -6.65
CA VAL A 91 -7.17 -3.61 -6.37
C VAL A 91 -6.81 -2.81 -7.63
N ASP A 92 -6.57 -1.52 -7.45
CA ASP A 92 -6.12 -0.61 -8.50
C ASP A 92 -4.81 0.04 -8.05
N VAL A 93 -3.72 -0.70 -8.27
CA VAL A 93 -2.38 -0.33 -7.84
C VAL A 93 -1.42 -0.29 -9.01
N ARG A 94 -0.56 0.72 -9.00
CA ARG A 94 0.64 0.75 -9.82
C ARG A 94 1.67 -0.18 -9.17
N VAL A 95 2.26 -1.05 -9.98
CA VAL A 95 3.27 -2.03 -9.55
C VAL A 95 4.51 -1.82 -10.41
N GLU A 96 5.67 -1.66 -9.77
CA GLU A 96 6.95 -1.40 -10.43
C GLU A 96 8.01 -2.37 -9.90
N LEU A 97 8.78 -2.98 -10.79
CA LEU A 97 9.92 -3.81 -10.40
C LEU A 97 11.05 -2.89 -9.92
N ILE A 98 11.50 -3.08 -8.68
CA ILE A 98 12.56 -2.23 -8.09
C ILE A 98 13.90 -2.94 -7.96
N ARG A 99 13.90 -4.27 -7.83
CA ARG A 99 15.12 -5.07 -7.72
C ARG A 99 14.85 -6.52 -8.10
N GLU A 100 15.84 -7.17 -8.69
CA GLU A 100 15.85 -8.60 -8.92
C GLU A 100 17.26 -9.20 -8.74
N THR A 101 17.34 -10.50 -8.47
CA THR A 101 18.57 -11.31 -8.46
C THR A 101 18.44 -12.58 -9.30
N CYS A 102 17.57 -12.53 -10.31
CA CYS A 102 17.17 -13.61 -11.20
C CYS A 102 17.67 -13.33 -12.64
N GLU A 103 18.83 -13.87 -13.00
CA GLU A 103 19.36 -13.74 -14.38
C GLU A 103 18.45 -14.31 -15.47
N TRP A 104 17.48 -15.16 -15.10
CA TRP A 104 16.48 -15.76 -15.99
C TRP A 104 15.14 -15.02 -15.99
N LEU A 105 15.02 -13.89 -15.29
CA LEU A 105 13.81 -13.08 -15.27
C LEU A 105 13.71 -12.28 -16.57
N ASN A 106 12.62 -12.51 -17.31
CA ASN A 106 12.34 -11.79 -18.56
C ASN A 106 11.06 -10.95 -18.43
N GLU A 107 10.84 -10.05 -19.39
CA GLU A 107 9.73 -9.10 -19.38
C GLU A 107 8.35 -9.77 -19.21
N PRO A 108 8.00 -10.85 -19.94
CA PRO A 108 6.74 -11.57 -19.71
C PRO A 108 6.59 -12.12 -18.28
N MET A 109 7.68 -12.59 -17.66
CA MET A 109 7.65 -13.04 -16.26
C MET A 109 7.45 -11.87 -15.30
N VAL A 110 8.04 -10.70 -15.58
CA VAL A 110 7.84 -9.48 -14.78
C VAL A 110 6.38 -9.04 -14.87
N GLU A 111 5.76 -9.07 -16.04
CA GLU A 111 4.33 -8.74 -16.21
C GLU A 111 3.44 -9.71 -15.44
N PHE A 112 3.71 -11.02 -15.56
CA PHE A 112 2.98 -12.04 -14.82
C PHE A 112 3.12 -11.89 -13.30
N LEU A 113 4.32 -11.62 -12.81
CA LEU A 113 4.57 -11.40 -11.38
C LEU A 113 3.95 -10.08 -10.90
N SER A 114 3.96 -9.04 -11.73
CA SER A 114 3.27 -7.77 -11.45
C SER A 114 1.76 -7.97 -11.26
N GLU A 115 1.12 -8.79 -12.11
CA GLU A 115 -0.27 -9.19 -11.88
C GLU A 115 -0.44 -10.04 -10.63
N SER A 116 0.51 -10.93 -10.36
CA SER A 116 0.52 -11.75 -9.15
C SER A 116 0.60 -10.90 -7.87
N VAL A 117 1.24 -9.71 -7.90
CA VAL A 117 1.21 -8.75 -6.78
C VAL A 117 -0.22 -8.31 -6.49
N ARG A 118 -1.02 -8.00 -7.52
CA ARG A 118 -2.43 -7.61 -7.36
C ARG A 118 -3.26 -8.72 -6.75
N GLN A 119 -3.05 -9.96 -7.21
CA GLN A 119 -3.72 -11.13 -6.65
C GLN A 119 -3.32 -11.40 -5.19
N ALA A 120 -2.03 -11.24 -4.87
CA ALA A 120 -1.54 -11.40 -3.51
C ALA A 120 -2.08 -10.31 -2.57
N LEU A 121 -2.23 -9.07 -3.05
CA LEU A 121 -2.84 -7.98 -2.29
C LEU A 121 -4.32 -8.23 -1.95
N LEU A 122 -5.09 -8.87 -2.83
CA LEU A 122 -6.47 -9.26 -2.51
C LEU A 122 -6.52 -10.14 -1.25
N VAL A 123 -5.60 -11.10 -1.16
CA VAL A 123 -5.54 -12.04 -0.04
C VAL A 123 -4.94 -11.38 1.21
N GLU A 124 -3.85 -10.63 1.07
CA GLU A 124 -3.17 -10.04 2.21
C GLU A 124 -3.99 -8.91 2.83
N PHE A 125 -4.74 -8.14 2.02
CA PHE A 125 -5.62 -7.11 2.57
C PHE A 125 -6.82 -7.71 3.31
N ASP A 126 -7.38 -8.83 2.84
CA ASP A 126 -8.40 -9.58 3.59
C ASP A 126 -7.84 -10.04 4.96
N ARG A 127 -6.62 -10.58 4.99
CA ARG A 127 -5.93 -10.98 6.24
C ARG A 127 -5.67 -9.78 7.16
N TYR A 128 -5.29 -8.64 6.59
CA TYR A 128 -5.08 -7.39 7.33
C TYR A 128 -6.37 -6.88 7.99
N ILE A 129 -7.50 -6.96 7.28
CA ILE A 129 -8.83 -6.63 7.82
C ILE A 129 -9.20 -7.61 8.95
N GLU A 130 -9.07 -8.92 8.70
CA GLU A 130 -9.41 -9.96 9.67
C GLU A 130 -8.59 -9.87 10.96
N ALA A 131 -7.32 -9.47 10.86
CA ALA A 131 -6.44 -9.25 12.01
C ALA A 131 -6.83 -8.02 12.87
N GLY A 132 -7.81 -7.23 12.44
CA GLY A 132 -8.28 -6.04 13.16
C GLY A 132 -7.32 -4.86 13.13
N ASP A 133 -6.31 -4.88 12.25
CA ASP A 133 -5.35 -3.77 12.14
C ASP A 133 -6.00 -2.50 11.55
N MET A 134 -7.18 -2.62 10.93
CA MET A 134 -8.02 -1.48 10.58
C MET A 134 -8.45 -0.65 11.81
N GLU A 135 -8.83 -1.32 12.90
CA GLU A 135 -9.23 -0.64 14.14
C GLU A 135 -8.03 0.01 14.83
N LYS A 136 -6.85 -0.62 14.81
CA LYS A 136 -5.62 0.01 15.32
C LYS A 136 -5.22 1.22 14.50
N THR A 137 -5.37 1.16 13.17
CA THR A 137 -5.07 2.27 12.28
C THR A 137 -6.06 3.42 12.51
N ARG A 138 -7.35 3.11 12.69
CA ARG A 138 -8.37 4.10 13.08
C ARG A 138 -8.07 4.74 14.43
N GLN A 139 -7.73 3.95 15.45
CA GLN A 139 -7.38 4.45 16.78
C GLN A 139 -6.11 5.30 16.77
N ARG A 140 -5.09 4.94 15.98
CA ARG A 140 -3.88 5.76 15.80
C ARG A 140 -4.22 7.11 15.17
N ILE A 141 -5.08 7.11 14.14
CA ILE A 141 -5.53 8.35 13.50
C ILE A 141 -6.37 9.20 14.46
N GLU A 142 -7.28 8.59 15.24
CA GLU A 142 -8.11 9.29 16.24
C GLU A 142 -7.27 9.85 17.40
N GLN A 143 -6.26 9.13 17.88
CA GLN A 143 -5.30 9.63 18.88
C GLN A 143 -4.48 10.80 18.32
N MET A 144 -3.99 10.68 17.09
CA MET A 144 -3.26 11.76 16.40
C MET A 144 -4.13 13.01 16.16
N GLN A 145 -5.44 12.85 15.93
CA GLN A 145 -6.38 13.97 15.78
C GLN A 145 -6.76 14.62 17.12
N ASN A 146 -6.81 13.83 18.21
CA ASN A 146 -7.13 14.33 19.55
C ASN A 146 -5.93 14.99 20.27
N ASP A 147 -4.70 14.62 19.91
CA ASP A 147 -3.49 15.21 20.50
C ASP A 147 -3.20 16.64 20.02
N GLY A 148 -3.96 17.17 19.04
CA GLY A 148 -4.12 18.61 18.83
C GLY A 148 -2.83 19.42 18.64
N ASP A 149 -1.72 18.79 18.26
CA ASP A 149 -0.44 19.46 18.07
C ASP A 149 -0.21 19.68 16.55
N PRO A 150 -0.40 20.91 16.04
CA PRO A 150 -0.24 21.22 14.62
C PRO A 150 1.21 20.99 14.11
N ASP A 151 2.18 20.82 15.00
CA ASP A 151 3.57 20.47 14.66
C ASP A 151 3.81 18.95 14.46
N SER A 152 2.86 18.08 14.82
CA SER A 152 3.00 16.63 14.59
C SER A 152 2.81 16.22 13.13
N PHE A 153 2.40 17.13 12.24
CA PHE A 153 2.41 16.89 10.79
C PHE A 153 3.81 16.95 10.18
N VAL A 154 4.79 17.55 10.88
CA VAL A 154 6.15 17.81 10.35
C VAL A 154 7.14 16.68 10.70
N GLY A 155 6.85 15.87 11.72
CA GLY A 155 7.78 14.84 12.24
C GLY A 155 7.91 13.56 11.41
N MET A 156 7.12 13.37 10.35
CA MET A 156 7.18 12.15 9.51
C MET A 156 7.58 12.45 8.05
N TYR A 157 8.23 13.60 7.82
CA TYR A 157 8.77 14.03 6.51
C TYR A 157 10.25 14.46 6.57
N LEU A 158 11.04 13.90 7.48
CA LEU A 158 12.51 13.93 7.45
C LEU A 158 13.08 12.52 7.64
#